data_AF-A0A1V4X3L1-F1
#
_entry.id   AF-A0A1V4X3L1-F1
#
_cell.length_a   1.000
_cell.length_b   1.000
_cell.length_c   1.000
_cell.angle_alpha   90.00
_cell.angle_beta   90.00
_cell.angle_gamma   90.00
#
_symmetry.space_group_name_H-M   'P 1'
#
loop_
_entity.id
_entity.type
_entity.pdbx_description
1 polymer ?
#
loop_
_entity_poly.entity_id
_entity_poly.type
_entity_poly.pdbx_seq_one_letter_code
_entity_poly.pdbx_strand_id
1 'polypeptide(L)'
;MKAVWGFNPYLVVNRLPIGVGPEEVAGKIQSVARRWLAREVKLLGSIGRHPDVERSAIDLVPAITRQPRSTFATEIATIASRLLAPGGR
;
A
#
# COMPACT_ATOMS: atom_id res chain seq x y z
N MET A 1 13.34 23.88 1.58
CA MET A 1 13.08 22.45 1.32
C MET A 1 12.65 22.26 -0.14
N LYS A 2 13.56 21.94 -1.07
CA LYS A 2 13.21 21.67 -2.49
C LYS A 2 12.67 20.25 -2.73
N ALA A 3 13.11 19.27 -1.94
CA ALA A 3 12.77 17.85 -2.14
C ALA A 3 11.27 17.51 -1.97
N VAL A 4 10.55 18.25 -1.13
CA VAL A 4 9.13 18.00 -0.84
C VAL A 4 8.22 18.48 -1.98
N TRP A 5 8.65 19.47 -2.77
CA TRP A 5 7.81 20.11 -3.79
C TRP A 5 7.65 19.32 -5.08
N GLY A 6 8.58 18.41 -5.38
CA GLY A 6 8.51 17.51 -6.54
C GLY A 6 8.02 16.09 -6.20
N PHE A 7 7.77 15.80 -4.92
CA PHE A 7 7.41 14.45 -4.50
C PHE A 7 5.91 14.21 -4.72
N ASN A 8 5.59 13.16 -5.49
CA ASN A 8 4.23 12.66 -5.71
C ASN A 8 4.06 11.34 -4.94
N PRO A 9 3.58 11.39 -3.68
CA PRO A 9 3.50 10.22 -2.83
C PRO A 9 2.49 9.18 -3.30
N TYR A 10 2.91 7.92 -3.25
CA TYR A 10 2.03 6.77 -3.28
C TYR A 10 1.64 6.31 -1.88
N LEU A 11 0.44 5.78 -1.74
CA LEU A 11 -0.10 5.26 -0.48
C LEU A 11 -0.44 3.77 -0.61
N VAL A 12 -0.01 2.99 0.37
CA VAL A 12 -0.45 1.61 0.60
C VAL A 12 -1.04 1.55 2.01
N VAL A 13 -2.27 1.07 2.13
CA VAL A 13 -2.91 0.88 3.45
C VAL A 13 -2.64 -0.54 3.94
N ASN A 14 -1.84 -0.67 5.00
CA ASN A 14 -1.44 -1.97 5.54
C ASN A 14 -2.31 -2.41 6.72
N ARG A 15 -2.47 -3.72 6.92
CA ARG A 15 -3.25 -4.36 7.99
C ARG A 15 -4.71 -3.92 8.04
N LEU A 16 -5.31 -3.75 6.86
CA LEU A 16 -6.70 -3.30 6.73
C LEU A 16 -7.65 -4.28 7.46
N PRO A 17 -8.52 -3.82 8.37
CA PRO A 17 -9.50 -4.66 9.04
C PRO A 17 -10.53 -5.24 8.06
N ILE A 18 -11.08 -6.41 8.39
CA ILE A 18 -12.16 -7.03 7.62
C ILE A 18 -13.37 -6.07 7.62
N GLY A 19 -13.96 -5.86 6.44
CA GLY A 19 -15.14 -4.99 6.27
C GLY A 19 -14.83 -3.50 6.12
N VAL A 20 -13.57 -3.08 6.26
CA VAL A 20 -13.15 -1.69 6.00
C VAL A 20 -12.57 -1.61 4.60
N GLY A 21 -13.07 -0.68 3.79
CA GLY A 21 -12.51 -0.39 2.46
C GLY A 21 -11.24 0.47 2.57
N PRO A 22 -10.21 0.24 1.73
CA PRO A 22 -8.99 1.04 1.78
C PRO A 22 -9.22 2.52 1.45
N GLU A 23 -10.27 2.82 0.68
CA GLU A 23 -10.69 4.16 0.31
C GLU A 23 -11.12 4.98 1.54
N GLU A 24 -11.68 4.35 2.57
CA GLU A 24 -12.12 5.06 3.78
C GLU A 24 -10.92 5.64 4.55
N VAL A 25 -9.83 4.88 4.65
CA VAL A 25 -8.59 5.32 5.28
C VAL A 25 -7.82 6.27 4.36
N ALA A 26 -7.70 5.92 3.09
CA ALA A 26 -6.97 6.71 2.10
C ALA A 26 -7.60 8.10 1.92
N GLY A 27 -8.92 8.20 1.88
CA GLY A 27 -9.64 9.46 1.71
C GLY A 27 -9.36 10.45 2.83
N LYS A 28 -9.26 9.98 4.09
CA LYS A 28 -8.90 10.82 5.24
C LYS A 28 -7.47 11.39 5.09
N ILE A 29 -6.52 10.55 4.67
CA ILE A 29 -5.12 10.95 4.43
C ILE A 29 -5.03 11.94 3.25
N GLN A 30 -5.68 11.63 2.14
CA GLN A 30 -5.72 12.45 0.93
C GLN A 30 -6.33 13.82 1.19
N SER A 31 -7.40 13.89 2.00
CA SER A 31 -8.04 15.15 2.40
C SER A 31 -7.06 16.06 3.15
N VAL A 32 -6.32 15.52 4.12
CA VAL A 32 -5.32 16.27 4.88
C VAL A 32 -4.16 16.70 3.97
N ALA A 33 -3.63 15.79 3.14
CA ALA A 33 -2.53 16.09 2.23
C ALA A 33 -2.89 17.19 1.22
N ARG A 34 -4.10 17.14 0.66
CA ARG A 34 -4.58 18.18 -0.27
C ARG A 34 -4.76 19.51 0.44
N ARG A 35 -5.40 19.53 1.60
CA ARG A 35 -5.73 20.75 2.34
C ARG A 35 -4.51 21.46 2.92
N TRP A 36 -3.56 20.72 3.48
CA TRP A 36 -2.47 21.28 4.26
C TRP A 36 -1.12 21.28 3.56
N LEU A 37 -0.91 20.37 2.60
CA LEU A 37 0.37 20.23 1.91
C LEU A 37 0.28 20.61 0.42
N ALA A 38 -0.93 20.91 -0.09
CA ALA A 38 -1.19 21.10 -1.51
C ALA A 38 -0.59 19.96 -2.34
N ARG A 39 -0.76 18.71 -1.86
CA ARG A 39 -0.22 17.50 -2.48
C ARG A 39 -1.33 16.52 -2.81
N GLU A 40 -1.18 15.87 -3.96
CA GLU A 40 -1.95 14.69 -4.29
C GLU A 40 -1.24 13.43 -3.80
N VAL A 41 -1.99 12.52 -3.19
CA VAL A 41 -1.51 11.22 -2.72
C VAL A 41 -2.27 10.14 -3.49
N LYS A 42 -1.57 9.26 -4.21
CA LYS A 42 -2.19 8.22 -5.05
C LYS A 42 -2.23 6.88 -4.32
N LEU A 43 -3.44 6.37 -4.07
CA LEU A 43 -3.63 5.05 -3.48
C LEU A 43 -3.22 3.96 -4.49
N LEU A 44 -2.24 3.13 -4.12
CA LEU A 44 -1.85 1.95 -4.89
C LEU A 44 -2.67 0.72 -4.52
N GLY A 45 -3.16 0.63 -3.30
CA GLY A 45 -3.97 -0.50 -2.83
C GLY A 45 -3.81 -0.71 -1.34
N SER A 46 -4.14 -1.91 -0.91
CA SER A 46 -4.10 -2.30 0.49
C SER A 46 -3.64 -3.72 0.71
N ILE A 47 -3.16 -3.96 1.92
CA ILE A 47 -2.77 -5.26 2.42
C ILE A 47 -3.70 -5.61 3.58
N GLY A 48 -4.36 -6.75 3.49
CA GLY A 48 -5.22 -7.28 4.55
C GLY A 48 -4.44 -7.73 5.79
N ARG A 49 -5.14 -8.31 6.77
CA ARG A 49 -4.50 -9.00 7.88
C ARG A 49 -4.17 -10.43 7.47
N HIS A 50 -2.88 -10.76 7.45
CA HIS A 50 -2.38 -12.08 7.04
C HIS A 50 -1.50 -12.67 8.14
N PRO A 51 -1.95 -13.72 8.86
CA PRO A 51 -1.14 -14.38 9.90
C PRO A 51 0.20 -14.92 9.37
N ASP A 52 0.22 -15.32 8.10
CA ASP A 52 1.44 -15.83 7.45
C ASP A 52 2.56 -14.79 7.36
N VAL A 53 2.24 -13.49 7.40
CA VAL A 53 3.25 -12.42 7.44
C VAL A 53 3.98 -12.42 8.79
N GLU A 54 3.27 -12.66 9.90
CA GLU A 54 3.89 -12.73 11.22
C GLU A 54 4.83 -13.94 11.32
N ARG A 55 4.38 -15.09 10.82
CA ARG A 55 5.21 -16.30 10.75
C ARG A 55 6.43 -16.11 9.85
N SER A 56 6.27 -15.40 8.73
CA SER A 56 7.37 -15.10 7.79
C SER A 56 8.49 -14.27 8.43
N ALA A 57 8.14 -13.38 9.37
CA ALA A 57 9.11 -12.56 10.10
C ALA A 57 9.95 -13.40 11.07
N ILE A 58 9.37 -14.45 11.66
CA ILE A 58 10.08 -15.40 12.54
C ILE A 58 11.00 -16.29 11.71
N ASP A 59 10.48 -16.84 10.62
CA ASP A 59 11.20 -17.82 9.81
C ASP A 59 12.25 -17.20 8.87
N LEU A 60 12.31 -15.87 8.80
CA LEU A 60 13.22 -15.09 7.93
C LEU A 60 13.09 -15.44 6.44
N VAL A 61 11.89 -15.83 6.01
CA VAL A 61 11.57 -16.14 4.61
C VAL A 61 10.35 -15.33 4.21
N PRO A 62 10.39 -14.50 3.14
CA PRO A 62 9.25 -13.68 2.74
C PRO A 62 7.95 -14.48 2.58
N ALA A 63 6.83 -13.98 3.12
CA ALA A 63 5.55 -14.69 3.01
C ALA A 63 5.14 -15.00 1.55
N ILE A 64 5.48 -14.11 0.61
CA ILE A 64 5.22 -14.29 -0.82
C ILE A 64 6.00 -15.45 -1.46
N THR A 65 7.19 -15.79 -0.96
CA THR A 65 7.97 -16.91 -1.53
C THR A 65 7.48 -18.24 -0.99
N ARG A 66 6.99 -18.26 0.25
CA ARG A 66 6.40 -19.46 0.87
C ARG A 66 5.04 -19.81 0.29
N GLN A 67 4.19 -18.81 0.07
CA GLN A 67 2.85 -19.00 -0.46
C GLN A 67 2.58 -18.04 -1.63
N PRO A 68 3.14 -18.30 -2.83
CA PRO A 68 3.05 -17.40 -3.98
C PRO A 68 1.64 -17.25 -4.55
N ARG A 69 0.70 -18.11 -4.15
CA ARG A 69 -0.72 -18.06 -4.56
C ARG A 69 -1.67 -17.62 -3.43
N SER A 70 -1.12 -17.17 -2.30
CA SER A 70 -1.92 -16.65 -1.18
C SER A 70 -2.58 -15.32 -1.53
N THR A 71 -3.66 -14.97 -0.82
CA THR A 71 -4.29 -13.64 -0.92
C THR A 71 -3.27 -12.52 -0.70
N PHE A 72 -2.37 -12.67 0.28
CA PHE A 72 -1.28 -11.71 0.51
C PHE A 72 -0.40 -11.53 -0.74
N ALA A 73 0.03 -12.62 -1.38
CA ALA A 73 0.86 -12.54 -2.58
C ALA A 73 0.11 -11.84 -3.73
N THR A 74 -1.19 -12.09 -3.90
CA THR A 74 -2.04 -11.41 -4.88
C THR A 74 -2.18 -9.91 -4.60
N GLU A 75 -2.35 -9.51 -3.34
CA GLU A 75 -2.41 -8.11 -2.93
C GLU A 75 -1.10 -7.38 -3.25
N ILE A 76 0.05 -7.99 -2.90
CA ILE A 76 1.39 -7.45 -3.20
C ILE A 76 1.60 -7.33 -4.71
N ALA A 77 1.24 -8.36 -5.48
CA ALA A 77 1.35 -8.34 -6.94
C ALA A 77 0.50 -7.22 -7.56
N THR A 78 -0.69 -6.97 -7.02
CA THR A 78 -1.60 -5.90 -7.46
C THR A 78 -1.02 -4.52 -7.16
N ILE A 79 -0.42 -4.33 -5.99
CA ILE A 79 0.26 -3.08 -5.63
C ILE A 79 1.47 -2.85 -6.55
N ALA A 80 2.27 -3.89 -6.78
CA ALA A 80 3.46 -3.81 -7.63
C ALA A 80 3.09 -3.49 -9.08
N SER A 81 2.04 -4.09 -9.64
CA SER A 81 1.60 -3.82 -11.02
C SER A 81 1.15 -2.37 -11.20
N ARG A 82 0.44 -1.80 -10.23
CA ARG A 82 0.02 -0.38 -10.24
C ARG A 82 1.19 0.58 -10.09
N LEU A 83 2.20 0.22 -9.30
CA LEU A 83 3.42 1.03 -9.14
C LEU A 83 4.24 1.07 -10.44
N LEU A 84 4.32 -0.06 -11.15
CA LEU A 84 5.11 -0.21 -12.37
C LEU A 84 4.37 0.23 -13.64
N ALA A 85 3.07 0.49 -13.57
CA ALA A 85 2.28 0.93 -14.72
C ALA A 85 2.81 2.26 -15.30
N PRO A 86 2.80 2.44 -16.64
CA PRO A 86 3.15 3.73 -17.25
C PRO A 86 2.16 4.81 -16.76
N GLY A 87 2.67 5.85 -16.12
CA GLY A 87 1.89 6.82 -15.31
C GLY A 87 2.10 6.68 -13.79
N GLY A 88 2.99 5.77 -13.39
CA GLY A 88 3.54 5.61 -12.03
C GLY A 88 4.83 6.42 -11.77
N ARG A 89 5.39 7.06 -12.79
CA ARG A 89 6.60 7.89 -12.75
C ARG A 89 6.29 9.30 -13.23
#